data_AF-A0A1Y4SDG2-F1
#
_entry.id   AF-A0A1Y4SDG2-F1
#
_cell.length_a   1.000
_cell.length_b   1.000
_cell.length_c   1.000
_cell.angle_alpha   90.00
_cell.angle_beta   90.00
_cell.angle_gamma   90.00
#
_symmetry.space_group_name_H-M   'P 1'
#
loop_
_entity.id
_entity.type
_entity.pdbx_description
1 polymer ?
#
loop_
_entity_poly.entity_id
_entity_poly.type
_entity_poly.pdbx_seq_one_letter_code
_entity_poly.pdbx_strand_id
1 'polypeptide(L)'
;MAYFLKQSHLKGRTYLSIVESFYSPEKHGSAHRTYKSLASVETWKKKGIDDPVAHFQKEVDELNAAHKIKKELQISDESPEV
;
A
#
# COMPACT_ATOMS: atom_id res chain seq x y z
N MET A 1 -7.61 2.33 -6.85
CA MET A 1 -6.34 1.76 -6.37
C MET A 1 -6.17 2.21 -4.94
N ALA A 2 -5.75 1.32 -4.05
CA ALA A 2 -5.53 1.63 -2.64
C ALA A 2 -4.37 0.81 -2.10
N TYR A 3 -3.56 1.39 -1.24
CA TYR A 3 -2.50 0.72 -0.51
C TYR A 3 -3.04 0.25 0.84
N PHE A 4 -2.56 -0.90 1.30
CA PHE A 4 -2.85 -1.40 2.65
C PHE A 4 -1.65 -2.15 3.22
N LEU A 5 -1.52 -2.11 4.54
CA LEU A 5 -0.49 -2.85 5.26
C LEU A 5 -0.93 -4.31 5.46
N LYS A 6 -0.26 -5.23 4.77
CA LYS A 6 -0.45 -6.68 4.96
C LYS A 6 0.47 -7.18 6.06
N GLN A 7 -0.11 -7.88 7.02
CA GLN A 7 0.62 -8.60 8.06
C GLN A 7 0.61 -10.10 7.73
N SER A 8 1.78 -10.73 7.70
CA SER A 8 1.93 -12.16 7.42
C SER A 8 2.71 -12.82 8.54
N HIS A 9 2.14 -13.88 9.12
CA HIS A 9 2.74 -14.58 10.25
C HIS A 9 3.52 -15.78 9.70
N LEU A 10 4.84 -15.77 9.83
CA LEU A 10 5.71 -16.82 9.32
C LEU A 10 6.70 -17.25 10.40
N LYS A 11 6.70 -18.55 10.73
CA LYS A 11 7.60 -19.18 11.71
C LYS A 11 7.70 -18.41 13.04
N GLY A 12 6.56 -17.96 13.56
CA GLY A 12 6.47 -17.22 14.83
C GLY A 12 6.85 -15.73 14.76
N ARG A 13 7.15 -15.21 13.56
CA ARG A 13 7.43 -13.78 13.34
C ARG A 13 6.32 -13.12 12.53
N THR A 14 6.03 -11.86 12.84
CA THR A 14 5.07 -11.05 12.07
C THR A 14 5.82 -10.23 11.04
N TYR A 15 5.67 -10.56 9.76
CA TYR A 15 6.22 -9.82 8.63
C TYR A 15 5.22 -8.78 8.14
N LEU A 16 5.73 -7.60 7.81
CA LEU A 16 4.92 -6.52 7.24
C LEU A 16 5.21 -6.40 5.74
N SER A 17 4.21 -6.05 4.96
CA SER A 17 4.38 -5.74 3.54
C SER A 17 3.31 -4.73 3.13
N ILE A 18 3.70 -3.73 2.34
CA ILE A 18 2.74 -2.81 1.74
C ILE A 18 2.27 -3.43 0.44
N VAL A 19 0.96 -3.59 0.33
CA VAL A 19 0.30 -4.19 -0.83
C VAL A 19 -0.59 -3.14 -1.48
N GLU A 20 -0.51 -3.08 -2.79
CA GLU A 20 -1.36 -2.23 -3.63
C GLU A 20 -2.51 -3.09 -4.16
N SER A 21 -3.74 -2.65 -3.90
CA SER A 21 -4.95 -3.16 -4.52
C SER A 21 -5.31 -2.31 -5.74
N PHE A 22 -5.37 -2.95 -6.91
CA PHE A 22 -5.71 -2.31 -8.17
C PHE A 22 -6.71 -3.17 -8.95
N TYR A 23 -7.47 -2.53 -9.83
CA TYR A 23 -8.35 -3.26 -10.75
C TYR A 23 -7.50 -3.85 -11.88
N SER A 24 -7.53 -5.16 -12.03
CA SER A 24 -6.88 -5.86 -13.14
C SER A 24 -7.94 -6.18 -14.20
N PRO A 25 -7.84 -5.60 -15.41
CA PRO A 25 -8.77 -5.91 -16.49
C PRO A 25 -8.62 -7.36 -16.95
N GLU A 26 -7.42 -7.93 -16.91
CA GLU A 26 -7.15 -9.33 -17.28
C GLU A 26 -7.88 -10.33 -16.38
N LYS A 27 -8.02 -10.01 -15.09
CA LYS A 27 -8.73 -10.88 -14.12
C LYS A 27 -10.17 -10.45 -13.85
N HIS A 28 -10.66 -9.43 -14.58
CA HIS A 28 -11.96 -8.81 -14.38
C HIS A 28 -12.30 -8.52 -12.91
N GLY A 29 -11.32 -8.08 -12.12
CA GLY A 29 -11.49 -7.97 -10.68
C GLY A 29 -10.33 -7.30 -9.95
N SER A 30 -10.40 -7.32 -8.62
CA SER A 30 -9.39 -6.75 -7.74
C SER A 30 -8.15 -7.64 -7.69
N ALA A 31 -7.00 -7.10 -8.09
CA ALA A 31 -5.71 -7.73 -7.99
C ALA A 31 -4.85 -7.03 -6.92
N HIS A 32 -3.97 -7.80 -6.31
CA HIS A 32 -3.05 -7.32 -5.30
C HIS A 32 -1.61 -7.46 -5.78
N ARG A 33 -0.84 -6.38 -5.71
CA ARG A 33 0.60 -6.37 -6.01
C ARG A 33 1.37 -5.99 -4.77
N THR A 34 2.44 -6.73 -4.49
CA THR A 34 3.39 -6.33 -3.44
C THR A 34 4.10 -5.07 -3.90
N TYR A 35 3.81 -3.95 -3.22
CA TYR A 35 4.46 -2.67 -3.49
C TYR A 35 5.83 -2.62 -2.80
N LYS A 36 5.87 -3.00 -1.51
CA LYS A 36 7.09 -2.97 -0.69
C LYS A 36 7.08 -4.12 0.31
N SER A 37 8.09 -4.97 0.25
CA SER A 37 8.32 -6.01 1.26
C SER A 37 9.09 -5.41 2.43
N LEU A 38 8.52 -5.45 3.64
CA LEU A 38 9.17 -4.96 4.84
C LEU A 38 9.69 -6.14 5.69
N ALA A 39 10.54 -5.82 6.66
CA ALA A 39 11.02 -6.79 7.64
C ALA A 39 9.94 -7.14 8.69
N SER A 40 10.29 -8.04 9.61
CA SER A 40 9.40 -8.39 10.71
C SER A 40 9.21 -7.23 11.70
N VAL A 41 8.05 -7.19 12.35
CA VAL A 41 7.72 -6.30 13.47
C VAL A 41 8.85 -6.31 14.51
N GLU A 42 9.35 -7.49 14.88
CA GLU A 42 10.47 -7.61 15.83
C GLU A 42 11.75 -6.93 15.33
N THR A 43 12.05 -7.00 14.04
CA THR A 43 13.23 -6.35 13.45
C THR A 43 13.10 -4.83 13.54
N TRP A 44 11.90 -4.31 13.29
CA TRP A 44 11.64 -2.87 13.41
C TRP A 44 11.61 -2.38 14.86
N LYS A 45 11.05 -3.18 15.78
CA LYS A 45 11.16 -2.93 17.23
C LYS A 45 12.61 -2.87 17.69
N LYS A 46 13.45 -3.79 17.22
CA LYS A 46 14.90 -3.77 17.49
C LYS A 46 15.63 -2.56 16.90
N LYS A 47 15.11 -1.98 15.81
CA LYS A 47 15.63 -0.75 15.22
C LYS A 47 15.20 0.52 15.96
N GLY A 48 14.33 0.42 16.97
CA GLY A 48 13.82 1.55 17.74
C GLY A 48 12.46 2.08 17.28
N ILE A 49 11.73 1.34 16.43
CA ILE A 49 10.34 1.66 16.10
C ILE A 49 9.43 0.90 17.05
N ASP A 50 8.83 1.59 18.02
CA ASP A 50 7.97 0.99 19.05
C ASP A 50 6.73 0.30 18.42
N ASP A 51 6.05 1.03 17.52
CA ASP A 51 4.87 0.57 16.79
C ASP A 51 5.10 0.59 15.27
N PRO A 52 5.74 -0.45 14.70
CA PRO A 52 5.98 -0.51 13.27
C PRO A 52 4.68 -0.58 12.47
N VAL A 53 3.63 -1.19 13.02
CA VAL A 53 2.31 -1.22 12.37
C VAL A 53 1.78 0.20 12.18
N ALA A 54 1.74 1.02 13.23
CA ALA A 54 1.26 2.41 13.14
C ALA A 54 2.18 3.26 12.26
N HIS A 55 3.50 3.05 12.34
CA HIS A 55 4.47 3.75 11.51
C HIS A 55 4.24 3.50 10.01
N PHE A 56 4.12 2.24 9.60
CA PHE A 56 3.88 1.89 8.20
C PHE A 56 2.42 2.13 7.78
N GLN A 57 1.48 2.12 8.72
CA GLN A 57 0.09 2.51 8.44
C GLN A 57 0.04 3.97 7.98
N LYS A 58 0.77 4.87 8.66
CA LYS A 58 0.89 6.27 8.24
C LYS A 58 1.48 6.42 6.83
N GLU A 59 2.53 5.65 6.50
CA GLU A 59 3.13 5.63 5.16
C GLU A 59 2.11 5.17 4.09
N VAL A 60 1.27 4.17 4.42
CA VAL A 60 0.17 3.71 3.57
C VAL A 60 -0.90 4.78 3.38
N ASP A 61 -1.28 5.48 4.45
CA ASP A 61 -2.27 6.56 4.39
C ASP A 61 -1.76 7.75 3.54
N GLU A 62 -0.48 8.10 3.67
CA GLU A 62 0.17 9.10 2.82
C GLU A 62 0.19 8.68 1.34
N LEU A 63 0.49 7.41 1.05
CA LEU A 63 0.42 6.87 -0.32
C LEU A 63 -1.00 6.94 -0.90
N ASN A 64 -2.01 6.61 -0.10
CA ASN A 64 -3.42 6.71 -0.51
C ASN A 64 -3.84 8.16 -0.75
N ALA A 65 -3.44 9.09 0.12
CA ALA A 65 -3.73 10.51 -0.02
C ALA A 65 -3.04 11.09 -1.27
N ALA A 66 -1.76 10.79 -1.48
CA ALA A 66 -1.02 11.21 -2.66
C ALA A 66 -1.65 10.66 -3.95
N HIS A 67 -2.09 9.40 -3.95
CA HIS A 67 -2.79 8.81 -5.09
C HIS A 67 -4.14 9.47 -5.32
N LYS A 68 -4.89 9.82 -4.28
CA LYS A 68 -6.17 10.53 -4.41
C LYS A 68 -5.96 11.90 -5.08
N ILE A 69 -4.99 12.68 -4.60
CA ILE A 69 -4.62 13.98 -5.16
C ILE A 69 -4.15 13.82 -6.61
N LYS A 70 -3.26 12.86 -6.89
CA LYS A 70 -2.77 12.61 -8.25
C LYS A 70 -3.90 12.21 -9.20
N LYS A 71 -4.85 11.38 -8.74
CA LYS A 71 -6.03 11.02 -9.52
C LYS A 71 -6.91 12.23 -9.80
N GLU A 72 -7.09 13.13 -8.82
CA GLU A 72 -7.83 14.39 -8.99
C GLU A 72 -7.13 15.37 -9.94
N LEU A 73 -5.80 15.42 -9.96
CA LEU A 73 -5.02 16.24 -10.88
C LEU A 73 -4.98 15.69 -12.31
N GLN A 74 -5.17 14.38 -12.50
CA GLN A 74 -5.25 13.74 -13.83
C GLN A 74 -6.65 13.83 -14.46
N ILE A 75 -7.62 14.47 -13.79
CA ILE A 75 -8.95 14.78 -14.35
C ILE A 75 -8.93 16.23 -14.88
N SER A 76 -7.97 16.56 -15.72
CA SER A 76 -7.96 17.79 -16.52
C SER A 76 -7.17 17.49 -17.78
N ASP A 77 -7.75 17.83 -18.93
CA ASP A 77 -7.42 17.43 -20.31
C ASP A 77 -7.70 15.93 -20.57
N GLU A 78 -8.65 15.48 -21.40
CA GLU A 78 -9.30 16.06 -22.57
C GLU A 78 -10.53 15.17 -22.85
N SER A 79 -11.70 15.78 -23.02
CA SER A 79 -12.90 15.07 -23.48
C SER A 79 -12.70 14.78 -24.97
N PRO A 80 -12.89 13.55 -25.50
CA PRO A 80 -12.88 13.36 -26.93
C PRO A 80 -14.07 14.13 -27.50
N GLU A 81 -13.80 15.21 -28.23
CA GLU A 81 -14.80 15.86 -29.05
C GLU A 81 -15.23 14.88 -30.16
N VAL A 82 -16.55 14.85 -30.35
CA VAL A 82 -17.34 14.04 -31.30
C VAL A 82 -16.85 14.07 -32.74
#